data_AF-A0A2W2A993-F1
#
_entry.id   AF-A0A2W2A993-F1
#
_cell.length_a   1.000
_cell.length_b   1.000
_cell.length_c   1.000
_cell.angle_alpha   90.00
_cell.angle_beta   90.00
_cell.angle_gamma   90.00
#
_symmetry.space_group_name_H-M   'P 1'
#
loop_
_entity.id
_entity.type
_entity.pdbx_description
1 polymer ?
#
loop_
_entity_poly.entity_id
_entity_poly.type
_entity_poly.pdbx_seq_one_letter_code
_entity_poly.pdbx_strand_id
1 'polypeptide(L)'
;MLASVPGLGMLSSCGKDKDEEKEVSPPEDLMQEHGLLNRILLIYDHCQLQLIQNASFPLESLNDAAMILRTFVEDYHEKQEEDYLFPRFRKANTLTDLVDTLLKQHNAGRRITEELIQLSKTNNLTDADHKKMVDLLAAFNRMYRPHESREDTVLFPAFRKIVSQHEYDSLGEAFEKNEQKKFGKDGFETMVGKVADIEKKLGIYELAQFTPDIV
;
A
#
# COMPACT_ATOMS: atom_id res chain seq x y z
N MET A 1 -2.08 41.76 62.95
CA MET A 1 -3.13 42.01 61.93
C MET A 1 -3.56 40.66 61.38
N LEU A 2 -4.76 40.23 61.72
CA LEU A 2 -5.47 39.08 61.17
C LEU A 2 -6.75 39.64 60.55
N ALA A 3 -6.99 39.33 59.29
CA ALA A 3 -8.26 39.59 58.61
C ALA A 3 -8.66 38.34 57.82
N SER A 4 -9.96 38.17 57.69
CA SER A 4 -10.64 36.89 57.63
C SER A 4 -11.70 36.88 56.52
N VAL A 5 -11.92 35.67 55.97
CA VAL A 5 -13.15 35.11 55.32
C VAL A 5 -13.49 35.55 53.85
N PRO A 6 -14.43 34.88 53.13
CA PRO A 6 -14.20 33.86 52.08
C PRO A 6 -14.83 34.23 50.70
N GLY A 7 -14.72 33.36 49.70
CA GLY A 7 -15.46 33.52 48.44
C GLY A 7 -15.53 32.25 47.59
N LEU A 8 -16.75 31.75 47.39
CA LEU A 8 -17.15 30.60 46.60
C LEU A 8 -17.06 30.91 45.08
N GLY A 9 -16.68 29.91 44.27
CA GLY A 9 -16.81 29.97 42.81
C GLY A 9 -16.71 28.58 42.19
N MET A 10 -17.85 27.93 41.98
CA MET A 10 -17.95 26.83 41.02
C MET A 10 -17.80 27.40 39.61
N LEU A 11 -16.88 26.84 38.81
CA LEU A 11 -17.06 26.77 37.37
C LEU A 11 -16.65 25.38 36.89
N SER A 12 -17.67 24.65 36.46
CA SER A 12 -17.57 23.47 35.63
C SER A 12 -16.88 23.84 34.32
N SER A 13 -15.88 23.07 33.92
CA SER A 13 -15.58 22.87 32.50
C SER A 13 -15.39 21.39 32.28
N CYS A 14 -16.49 20.73 31.93
CA CYS A 14 -16.44 19.51 31.16
C CYS A 14 -15.85 19.86 29.78
N GLY A 15 -14.58 19.55 29.58
CA GLY A 15 -14.03 19.22 28.27
C GLY A 15 -13.80 17.72 28.27
N LYS A 16 -14.59 16.97 27.50
CA LYS A 16 -14.37 15.55 27.29
C LYS A 16 -13.08 15.41 26.48
N ASP A 17 -11.97 15.07 27.13
CA ASP A 17 -10.92 14.30 26.46
C ASP A 17 -11.50 12.90 26.24
N LYS A 18 -12.32 12.79 25.18
CA LYS A 18 -12.44 11.51 24.51
C LYS A 18 -11.12 11.39 23.77
N ASP A 19 -10.40 10.31 24.05
CA ASP A 19 -9.42 9.75 23.14
C ASP A 19 -10.07 9.64 21.75
N GLU A 20 -9.95 10.69 20.95
CA GLU A 20 -9.94 10.56 19.50
C GLU A 20 -8.60 9.87 19.23
N GLU A 21 -8.60 8.53 19.29
CA GLU A 21 -7.69 7.77 18.47
C GLU A 21 -7.71 8.46 17.10
N LYS A 22 -6.60 9.09 16.73
CA LYS A 22 -6.53 9.86 15.50
C LYS A 22 -6.90 8.91 14.37
N GLU A 23 -8.11 9.08 13.85
CA GLU A 23 -8.60 8.37 12.68
C GLU A 23 -7.55 8.59 11.58
N VAL A 24 -6.92 7.50 11.12
CA VAL A 24 -5.89 7.55 10.09
C VAL A 24 -6.49 8.24 8.87
N SER A 25 -5.87 9.33 8.40
CA SER A 25 -6.47 10.08 7.29
C SER A 25 -6.46 9.23 6.01
N PRO A 26 -7.40 9.38 5.07
CA PRO A 26 -7.46 8.52 3.89
C PRO A 26 -6.15 8.42 3.08
N PRO A 27 -5.39 9.51 2.84
CA PRO A 27 -4.04 9.42 2.27
C PRO A 27 -3.00 8.74 3.16
N GLU A 28 -3.10 8.87 4.48
CA GLU A 28 -2.20 8.17 5.40
C GLU A 28 -2.44 6.66 5.35
N ASP A 29 -3.70 6.24 5.23
CA ASP A 29 -4.11 4.85 5.01
C ASP A 29 -3.50 4.30 3.70
N LEU A 30 -3.74 4.99 2.58
CA LEU A 30 -3.15 4.63 1.27
C LEU A 30 -1.61 4.59 1.31
N MET A 31 -0.96 5.51 2.04
CA MET A 31 0.50 5.51 2.20
C MET A 31 1.01 4.34 3.04
N GLN A 32 0.27 3.87 4.05
CA GLN A 32 0.62 2.66 4.78
C GLN A 32 0.53 1.43 3.86
N GLU A 33 -0.47 1.38 2.98
CA GLU A 33 -0.64 0.35 1.97
C GLU A 33 0.52 0.35 0.94
N HIS A 34 1.05 1.51 0.57
CA HIS A 34 2.30 1.62 -0.20
C HIS A 34 3.52 1.06 0.55
N GLY A 35 3.54 1.12 1.88
CA GLY A 35 4.55 0.44 2.70
C GLY A 35 4.51 -1.08 2.52
N LEU A 36 3.32 -1.67 2.42
CA LEU A 36 3.15 -3.09 2.10
C LEU A 36 3.57 -3.40 0.66
N LEU A 37 3.18 -2.56 -0.31
CA LEU A 37 3.59 -2.70 -1.71
C LEU A 37 5.12 -2.70 -1.83
N ASN A 38 5.82 -1.78 -1.16
CA ASN A 38 7.28 -1.71 -1.15
C ASN A 38 7.95 -3.02 -0.70
N ARG A 39 7.35 -3.72 0.27
CA ARG A 39 7.84 -5.04 0.72
C ARG A 39 7.61 -6.12 -0.33
N ILE A 40 6.49 -6.08 -1.07
CA ILE A 40 6.28 -6.94 -2.24
C ILE A 40 7.31 -6.64 -3.34
N LEU A 41 7.62 -5.36 -3.60
CA LEU A 41 8.65 -4.99 -4.59
C LEU A 41 10.03 -5.55 -4.20
N LEU A 42 10.37 -5.56 -2.90
CA LEU A 42 11.58 -6.20 -2.38
C LEU A 42 11.58 -7.72 -2.61
N ILE A 43 10.44 -8.40 -2.36
CA ILE A 43 10.28 -9.83 -2.67
C ILE A 43 10.50 -10.08 -4.17
N TYR A 44 9.95 -9.23 -5.03
CA TYR A 44 10.11 -9.34 -6.48
C TYR A 44 11.55 -9.13 -6.94
N ASP A 45 12.26 -8.14 -6.37
CA ASP A 45 13.70 -7.92 -6.65
C ASP A 45 14.52 -9.16 -6.24
N HIS A 46 14.22 -9.76 -5.08
CA HIS A 46 14.88 -10.97 -4.62
C HIS A 46 14.60 -12.17 -5.56
N CYS A 47 13.34 -12.47 -5.85
CA CYS A 47 12.95 -13.56 -6.75
C CYS A 47 13.56 -13.39 -8.14
N GLN A 48 13.59 -12.16 -8.66
CA GLN A 48 14.23 -11.85 -9.93
C GLN A 48 15.73 -12.18 -9.90
N LEU A 49 16.43 -11.79 -8.83
CA LEU A 49 17.85 -12.07 -8.66
C LEU A 49 18.14 -13.58 -8.63
N GLN A 50 17.32 -14.35 -7.90
CA GLN A 50 17.45 -15.82 -7.87
C GLN A 50 17.27 -16.43 -9.26
N LEU A 51 16.27 -15.99 -10.02
CA LEU A 51 16.03 -16.44 -11.40
C LEU A 51 17.23 -16.11 -12.32
N ILE A 52 17.78 -14.89 -12.24
CA ILE A 52 18.95 -14.49 -13.04
C ILE A 52 20.17 -15.35 -12.72
N GLN A 53 20.35 -15.71 -11.44
CA GLN A 53 21.46 -16.53 -10.98
C GLN A 53 21.25 -18.03 -11.20
N ASN A 54 20.09 -18.44 -11.75
CA ASN A 54 19.66 -19.84 -11.83
C ASN A 54 19.70 -20.54 -10.46
N ALA A 55 19.46 -19.80 -9.39
CA ALA A 55 19.38 -20.30 -8.03
C ALA A 55 17.96 -20.76 -7.71
N SER A 56 17.86 -21.79 -6.86
CA SER A 56 16.56 -22.34 -6.43
C SER A 56 15.97 -21.50 -5.30
N PHE A 57 14.67 -21.25 -5.38
CA PHE A 57 13.86 -20.62 -4.33
C PHE A 57 12.44 -21.19 -4.38
N PRO A 58 11.64 -21.07 -3.32
CA PRO A 58 10.26 -21.54 -3.32
C PRO A 58 9.40 -20.68 -4.27
N LEU A 59 9.08 -21.20 -5.47
CA LEU A 59 8.19 -20.51 -6.42
C LEU A 59 6.81 -20.17 -5.84
N GLU A 60 6.34 -20.96 -4.87
CA GLU A 60 5.13 -20.67 -4.10
C GLU A 60 5.21 -19.30 -3.40
N SER A 61 6.38 -18.89 -2.90
CA SER A 61 6.55 -17.57 -2.27
C SER A 61 6.36 -16.42 -3.26
N LEU A 62 6.74 -16.61 -4.53
CA LEU A 62 6.43 -15.65 -5.58
C LEU A 62 4.93 -15.66 -5.93
N ASN A 63 4.29 -16.84 -5.95
CA ASN A 63 2.84 -16.92 -6.16
C ASN A 63 2.07 -16.21 -5.03
N ASP A 64 2.42 -16.49 -3.77
CA ASP A 64 1.81 -15.89 -2.59
C ASP A 64 1.92 -14.36 -2.64
N ALA A 65 3.10 -13.83 -2.98
CA ALA A 65 3.30 -12.38 -3.14
C ALA A 65 2.42 -11.78 -4.25
N ALA A 66 2.35 -12.43 -5.42
CA ALA A 66 1.49 -11.99 -6.52
C ALA A 66 0.00 -12.07 -6.18
N MET A 67 -0.41 -13.05 -5.37
CA MET A 67 -1.79 -13.16 -4.88
C MET A 67 -2.14 -12.07 -3.87
N ILE A 68 -1.22 -11.69 -2.97
CA ILE A 68 -1.41 -10.54 -2.08
C ILE A 68 -1.51 -9.26 -2.90
N LEU A 69 -0.61 -9.06 -3.87
CA LEU A 69 -0.65 -7.91 -4.78
C LEU A 69 -2.02 -7.81 -5.50
N ARG A 70 -2.49 -8.91 -6.11
CA ARG A 70 -3.81 -8.98 -6.75
C ARG A 70 -4.93 -8.55 -5.79
N THR A 71 -4.96 -9.14 -4.60
CA THR A 71 -6.12 -9.04 -3.71
C THR A 71 -6.15 -7.76 -2.88
N PHE A 72 -4.98 -7.32 -2.40
CA PHE A 72 -4.84 -6.18 -1.50
C PHE A 72 -4.47 -4.89 -2.23
N VAL A 73 -3.50 -4.94 -3.15
CA VAL A 73 -3.10 -3.74 -3.88
C VAL A 73 -4.08 -3.45 -5.02
N GLU A 74 -4.25 -4.38 -5.95
CA GLU A 74 -4.97 -4.10 -7.20
C GLU A 74 -6.50 -4.09 -7.06
N ASP A 75 -7.05 -5.04 -6.31
CA ASP A 75 -8.51 -5.20 -6.14
C ASP A 75 -9.06 -4.41 -4.94
N TYR A 76 -8.21 -3.74 -4.17
CA TYR A 76 -8.60 -2.96 -3.01
C TYR A 76 -7.99 -1.56 -3.01
N HIS A 77 -6.69 -1.40 -2.70
CA HIS A 77 -6.02 -0.10 -2.66
C HIS A 77 -6.24 0.72 -3.94
N GLU A 78 -5.85 0.18 -5.10
CA GLU A 78 -6.01 0.86 -6.39
C GLU A 78 -7.49 1.12 -6.72
N LYS A 79 -8.41 0.28 -6.23
CA LYS A 79 -9.85 0.50 -6.40
C LYS A 79 -10.35 1.66 -5.55
N GLN A 80 -9.79 1.88 -4.37
CA GLN A 80 -10.09 3.07 -3.57
C GLN A 80 -9.70 4.33 -4.35
N GLU A 81 -8.53 4.32 -4.98
CA GLU A 81 -8.08 5.45 -5.79
C GLU A 81 -8.93 5.66 -7.04
N GLU A 82 -9.19 4.59 -7.79
CA GLU A 82 -9.97 4.61 -9.04
C GLU A 82 -11.42 5.07 -8.82
N ASP A 83 -12.05 4.61 -7.72
CA ASP A 83 -13.46 4.86 -7.45
C ASP A 83 -13.68 6.19 -6.70
N TYR A 84 -12.72 6.60 -5.86
CA TYR A 84 -12.89 7.75 -4.97
C TYR A 84 -11.98 8.94 -5.30
N LEU A 85 -10.69 8.75 -5.61
CA LEU A 85 -9.77 9.87 -5.84
C LEU A 85 -9.85 10.38 -7.28
N PHE A 86 -9.63 9.49 -8.25
CA PHE A 86 -9.50 9.85 -9.67
C PHE A 86 -10.70 10.63 -10.23
N PRO A 87 -11.98 10.31 -9.89
CA PRO A 87 -13.13 11.08 -10.36
C PRO A 87 -13.13 12.54 -9.86
N ARG A 88 -12.60 12.79 -8.66
CA ARG A 88 -12.53 14.14 -8.07
C ARG A 88 -11.50 15.01 -8.77
N PHE A 89 -10.34 14.45 -9.11
CA PHE A 89 -9.34 15.12 -9.94
C PHE A 89 -9.89 15.49 -11.32
N ARG A 90 -10.60 14.56 -11.96
CA ARG A 90 -11.27 14.81 -13.25
C ARG A 90 -12.33 15.91 -13.14
N LYS A 91 -13.17 15.86 -12.11
CA LYS A 91 -14.20 16.89 -11.86
C LYS A 91 -13.58 18.27 -11.61
N ALA A 92 -12.45 18.33 -10.90
CA ALA A 92 -11.72 19.56 -10.61
C ALA A 92 -10.80 20.01 -11.77
N ASN A 93 -10.75 19.26 -12.88
CA ASN A 93 -9.84 19.49 -14.01
C ASN A 93 -8.38 19.74 -13.57
N THR A 94 -7.91 18.94 -12.61
CA THR A 94 -6.60 19.06 -11.98
C THR A 94 -5.86 17.73 -12.11
N LEU A 95 -4.59 17.76 -12.55
CA LEU A 95 -3.74 16.55 -12.70
C LEU A 95 -4.35 15.42 -13.55
N THR A 96 -5.21 15.74 -14.51
CA THR A 96 -5.93 14.73 -15.32
C THR A 96 -4.99 13.80 -16.09
N ASP A 97 -3.90 14.33 -16.65
CA ASP A 97 -2.92 13.53 -17.40
C ASP A 97 -2.17 12.54 -16.49
N LEU A 98 -1.93 12.94 -15.23
CA LEU A 98 -1.34 12.06 -14.23
C LEU A 98 -2.31 10.94 -13.89
N VAL A 99 -3.56 11.28 -13.54
CA VAL A 99 -4.61 10.29 -13.23
C VAL A 99 -4.82 9.30 -14.38
N ASP A 100 -4.85 9.77 -15.62
CA ASP A 100 -4.98 8.88 -16.79
C ASP A 100 -3.76 7.97 -16.98
N THR A 101 -2.58 8.42 -16.56
CA THR A 101 -1.35 7.62 -16.57
C THR A 101 -1.37 6.57 -15.46
N LEU A 102 -1.75 6.95 -14.24
CA LEU A 102 -1.86 6.03 -13.09
C LEU A 102 -2.86 4.91 -13.39
N LEU A 103 -4.06 5.25 -13.90
CA LEU A 103 -5.06 4.26 -14.30
C LEU A 103 -4.53 3.30 -15.39
N LYS A 104 -3.76 3.80 -16.36
CA LYS A 104 -3.11 2.93 -17.38
C LYS A 104 -2.09 2.00 -16.73
N GLN A 105 -1.33 2.49 -15.74
CA GLN A 105 -0.35 1.71 -15.00
C GLN A 105 -1.02 0.64 -14.13
N HIS A 106 -2.10 0.94 -13.40
CA HIS A 106 -2.88 -0.06 -12.68
C HIS A 106 -3.34 -1.20 -13.60
N ASN A 107 -3.82 -0.88 -14.81
CA ASN A 107 -4.24 -1.89 -15.78
C ASN A 107 -3.06 -2.68 -16.38
N ALA A 108 -1.87 -2.11 -16.45
CA ALA A 108 -0.66 -2.83 -16.83
C ALA A 108 -0.20 -3.77 -15.69
N GLY A 109 -0.24 -3.30 -14.44
CA GLY A 109 0.06 -4.06 -13.23
C GLY A 109 -0.78 -5.33 -13.16
N ARG A 110 -2.11 -5.19 -13.27
CA ARG A 110 -3.04 -6.34 -13.26
C ARG A 110 -2.74 -7.40 -14.30
N ARG A 111 -2.25 -7.02 -15.47
CA ARG A 111 -1.86 -7.97 -16.52
C ARG A 111 -0.56 -8.70 -16.17
N ILE A 112 0.44 -7.96 -15.66
CA ILE A 112 1.70 -8.57 -15.21
C ILE A 112 1.44 -9.54 -14.05
N THR A 113 0.63 -9.14 -13.08
CA THR A 113 0.26 -9.97 -11.91
C THR A 113 -0.42 -11.26 -12.33
N GLU A 114 -1.36 -11.19 -13.29
CA GLU A 114 -2.01 -12.39 -13.84
C GLU A 114 -1.00 -13.35 -14.46
N GLU A 115 -0.08 -12.85 -15.27
CA GLU A 115 0.95 -13.68 -15.90
C GLU A 115 1.91 -14.30 -14.88
N LEU A 116 2.32 -13.54 -13.86
CA LEU A 116 3.16 -14.06 -12.77
C LEU A 116 2.45 -15.16 -11.98
N ILE A 117 1.15 -15.01 -11.69
CA ILE A 117 0.35 -16.04 -11.01
C ILE A 117 0.28 -17.33 -11.85
N GLN A 118 0.10 -17.21 -13.17
CA GLN A 118 0.04 -18.37 -14.06
C GLN A 118 1.40 -19.08 -14.16
N LEU A 119 2.48 -18.31 -14.36
CA LEU A 119 3.83 -18.87 -14.48
C LEU A 119 4.28 -19.56 -13.18
N SER A 120 4.05 -18.95 -12.03
CA SER A 120 4.45 -19.52 -10.72
C SER A 120 3.72 -20.81 -10.33
N LYS A 121 2.62 -21.17 -11.01
CA LYS A 121 1.91 -22.46 -10.82
C LYS A 121 2.39 -23.56 -11.78
N THR A 122 3.32 -23.26 -12.67
CA THR A 122 3.80 -24.22 -13.69
C THR A 122 4.88 -25.13 -13.10
N ASN A 123 4.66 -26.45 -13.16
CA ASN A 123 5.59 -27.43 -12.57
C ASN A 123 6.94 -27.55 -13.30
N ASN A 124 6.97 -27.29 -14.61
CA ASN A 124 8.17 -27.40 -15.44
C ASN A 124 8.34 -26.12 -16.26
N LEU A 125 8.96 -25.10 -15.67
CA LEU A 125 9.25 -23.86 -16.38
C LEU A 125 10.27 -24.12 -17.49
N THR A 126 10.00 -23.61 -18.69
CA THR A 126 10.98 -23.57 -19.78
C THR A 126 11.94 -22.40 -19.60
N ASP A 127 13.06 -22.39 -20.34
CA ASP A 127 13.97 -21.24 -20.37
C ASP A 127 13.25 -19.95 -20.82
N ALA A 128 12.26 -20.08 -21.70
CA ALA A 128 11.43 -18.97 -22.15
C ALA A 128 10.53 -18.44 -21.02
N ASP A 129 9.96 -19.35 -20.20
CA ASP A 129 9.16 -18.97 -19.04
C ASP A 129 10.02 -18.29 -17.97
N HIS A 130 11.21 -18.83 -17.69
CA HIS A 130 12.20 -18.20 -16.81
C HIS A 130 12.52 -16.77 -17.25
N LYS A 131 12.87 -16.59 -18.53
CA LYS A 131 13.15 -15.26 -19.06
C LYS A 131 11.93 -14.34 -18.92
N LYS A 132 10.75 -14.85 -19.24
CA LYS A 132 9.51 -14.09 -19.15
C LYS A 132 9.21 -13.63 -17.72
N MET A 133 9.40 -14.49 -16.73
CA MET A 133 9.24 -14.14 -15.30
C MET A 133 10.21 -13.02 -14.90
N VAL A 134 11.48 -13.12 -15.29
CA VAL A 134 12.49 -12.08 -15.02
C VAL A 134 12.09 -10.74 -15.62
N ASP A 135 11.62 -10.73 -16.88
CA ASP A 135 11.20 -9.52 -17.58
C ASP A 135 9.94 -8.89 -16.93
N LEU A 136 8.98 -9.72 -16.51
CA LEU A 136 7.75 -9.28 -15.84
C LEU A 136 8.05 -8.65 -14.47
N LEU A 137 8.89 -9.28 -13.65
CA LEU A 137 9.32 -8.74 -12.35
C LEU A 137 10.05 -7.40 -12.54
N ALA A 138 10.94 -7.32 -13.53
CA ALA A 138 11.65 -6.08 -13.87
C ALA A 138 10.68 -4.96 -14.24
N ALA A 139 9.72 -5.26 -15.12
CA ALA A 139 8.76 -4.30 -15.64
C ALA A 139 7.83 -3.80 -14.53
N PHE A 140 7.37 -4.68 -13.65
CA PHE A 140 6.53 -4.34 -12.52
C PHE A 140 7.25 -3.37 -11.57
N ASN A 141 8.44 -3.75 -11.09
CA ASN A 141 9.21 -2.93 -10.14
C ASN A 141 9.61 -1.59 -10.75
N ARG A 142 10.01 -1.57 -12.03
CA ARG A 142 10.37 -0.33 -12.73
C ARG A 142 9.17 0.61 -12.90
N MET A 143 7.96 0.09 -12.96
CA MET A 143 6.73 0.87 -13.08
C MET A 143 6.21 1.35 -11.73
N TYR A 144 6.09 0.46 -10.74
CA TYR A 144 5.42 0.78 -9.47
C TYR A 144 6.24 1.70 -8.55
N ARG A 145 7.57 1.61 -8.56
CA ARG A 145 8.42 2.51 -7.75
C ARG A 145 8.16 4.01 -8.05
N PRO A 146 8.20 4.48 -9.32
CA PRO A 146 7.85 5.88 -9.61
C PRO A 146 6.35 6.17 -9.53
N HIS A 147 5.48 5.15 -9.63
CA HIS A 147 4.03 5.27 -9.53
C HIS A 147 3.61 5.67 -8.11
N GLU A 148 3.90 4.83 -7.12
CA GLU A 148 3.57 5.09 -5.70
C GLU A 148 4.24 6.38 -5.21
N SER A 149 5.48 6.64 -5.66
CA SER A 149 6.20 7.88 -5.34
C SER A 149 5.47 9.12 -5.85
N ARG A 150 4.78 9.03 -7.00
CA ARG A 150 4.06 10.18 -7.58
C ARG A 150 2.69 10.37 -6.93
N GLU A 151 2.05 9.28 -6.51
CA GLU A 151 0.86 9.34 -5.67
C GLU A 151 1.17 10.05 -4.35
N ASP A 152 2.17 9.57 -3.61
CA ASP A 152 2.55 10.10 -2.30
C ASP A 152 2.97 11.58 -2.34
N THR A 153 3.75 11.96 -3.36
CA THR A 153 4.41 13.28 -3.38
C THR A 153 3.67 14.32 -4.21
N VAL A 154 2.73 13.93 -5.08
CA VAL A 154 2.02 14.85 -5.99
C VAL A 154 0.51 14.67 -5.91
N LEU A 155 0.00 13.46 -6.08
CA LEU A 155 -1.44 13.24 -6.14
C LEU A 155 -2.09 13.49 -4.77
N PHE A 156 -1.66 12.79 -3.72
CA PHE A 156 -2.25 12.89 -2.39
C PHE A 156 -2.15 14.30 -1.77
N PRO A 157 -1.03 15.04 -1.89
CA PRO A 157 -0.98 16.42 -1.44
C PRO A 157 -1.91 17.36 -2.22
N ALA A 158 -2.12 17.10 -3.51
CA ALA A 158 -3.07 17.86 -4.32
C ALA A 158 -4.52 17.53 -3.97
N PHE A 159 -4.80 16.30 -3.53
CA PHE A 159 -6.14 15.84 -3.18
C PHE A 159 -6.79 16.71 -2.10
N ARG A 160 -6.05 17.04 -1.03
CA ARG A 160 -6.51 17.95 0.04
C ARG A 160 -6.93 19.34 -0.44
N LYS A 161 -6.46 19.78 -1.61
CA LYS A 161 -6.77 21.11 -2.15
C LYS A 161 -8.04 21.12 -3.01
N ILE A 162 -8.55 19.95 -3.40
CA ILE A 162 -9.66 19.83 -4.35
C ILE A 162 -10.92 19.21 -3.72
N VAL A 163 -10.88 18.82 -2.44
CA VAL A 163 -12.03 18.33 -1.68
C VAL A 163 -12.26 19.18 -0.44
N SER A 164 -13.52 19.26 0.01
CA SER A 164 -13.84 19.86 1.31
C SER A 164 -13.42 18.97 2.47
N GLN A 165 -13.27 19.53 3.67
CA GLN A 165 -12.95 18.76 4.88
C GLN A 165 -13.99 17.66 5.12
N HIS A 166 -15.28 17.97 5.00
CA HIS A 166 -16.36 16.99 5.16
C HIS A 166 -16.25 15.83 4.16
N GLU A 167 -15.96 16.12 2.88
CA GLU A 167 -15.74 15.07 1.87
C GLU A 167 -14.50 14.23 2.19
N TYR A 168 -13.46 14.86 2.72
CA TYR A 168 -12.21 14.20 3.11
C TYR A 168 -12.44 13.23 4.28
N ASP A 169 -13.14 13.67 5.33
CA ASP A 169 -13.46 12.84 6.49
C ASP A 169 -14.38 11.67 6.10
N SER A 170 -15.40 11.94 5.28
CA SER A 170 -16.32 10.91 4.77
C SER A 170 -15.62 9.82 3.95
N LEU A 171 -14.46 10.12 3.35
CA LEU A 171 -13.67 9.14 2.61
C LEU A 171 -12.88 8.24 3.54
N GLY A 172 -12.36 8.75 4.66
CA GLY A 172 -11.70 7.93 5.69
C GLY A 172 -12.64 6.84 6.20
N GLU A 173 -13.85 7.23 6.61
CA GLU A 173 -14.86 6.26 7.03
C GLU A 173 -15.24 5.25 5.93
N ALA A 174 -15.23 5.67 4.66
CA ALA A 174 -15.56 4.78 3.54
C ALA A 174 -14.44 3.76 3.31
N PHE A 175 -13.18 4.16 3.45
CA PHE A 175 -12.02 3.31 3.28
C PHE A 175 -11.94 2.26 4.38
N GLU A 176 -12.15 2.66 5.64
CA GLU A 176 -12.22 1.74 6.77
C GLU A 176 -13.35 0.71 6.59
N LYS A 177 -14.55 1.15 6.18
CA LYS A 177 -15.68 0.24 5.90
C LYS A 177 -15.37 -0.72 4.76
N ASN A 178 -14.67 -0.26 3.72
CA ASN A 178 -14.26 -1.09 2.60
C ASN A 178 -13.23 -2.14 3.04
N GLU A 179 -12.27 -1.76 3.86
CA GLU A 179 -11.29 -2.66 4.46
C GLU A 179 -11.97 -3.76 5.26
N GLN A 180 -12.80 -3.37 6.24
CA GLN A 180 -13.50 -4.30 7.12
C GLN A 180 -14.41 -5.25 6.33
N LYS A 181 -15.08 -4.75 5.29
CA LYS A 181 -15.93 -5.58 4.43
C LYS A 181 -15.11 -6.62 3.65
N LYS A 182 -13.91 -6.26 3.21
CA LYS A 182 -13.11 -7.11 2.31
C LYS A 182 -12.19 -8.07 3.06
N PHE A 183 -11.62 -7.64 4.18
CA PHE A 183 -10.60 -8.39 4.92
C PHE A 183 -11.01 -8.72 6.35
N GLY A 184 -12.12 -8.18 6.83
CA GLY A 184 -12.55 -8.34 8.22
C GLY A 184 -11.80 -7.42 9.16
N LYS A 185 -11.85 -7.74 10.45
CA LYS A 185 -11.11 -7.02 11.47
C LYS A 185 -9.60 -7.30 11.31
N ASP A 186 -8.76 -6.28 11.50
CA ASP A 186 -7.29 -6.36 11.43
C ASP A 186 -6.80 -6.76 10.01
N GLY A 187 -7.43 -6.17 8.97
CA GLY A 187 -7.24 -6.53 7.57
C GLY A 187 -5.82 -6.24 7.08
N PHE A 188 -5.38 -5.00 7.24
CA PHE A 188 -4.04 -4.55 6.91
C PHE A 188 -2.97 -5.34 7.68
N GLU A 189 -3.10 -5.48 9.00
CA GLU A 189 -2.14 -6.22 9.83
C GLU A 189 -2.03 -7.69 9.40
N THR A 190 -3.15 -8.31 9.04
CA THR A 190 -3.16 -9.67 8.52
C THR A 190 -2.36 -9.77 7.22
N MET A 191 -2.49 -8.80 6.31
CA MET A 191 -1.73 -8.78 5.06
C MET A 191 -0.24 -8.51 5.29
N VAL A 192 0.09 -7.57 6.18
CA VAL A 192 1.46 -7.30 6.64
C VAL A 192 2.11 -8.57 7.21
N GLY A 193 1.36 -9.36 7.99
CA GLY A 193 1.79 -10.65 8.53
C GLY A 193 2.08 -11.69 7.44
N LYS A 194 1.21 -11.82 6.43
CA LYS A 194 1.44 -12.73 5.29
C LYS A 194 2.69 -12.35 4.50
N VAL A 195 2.91 -11.06 4.26
CA VAL A 195 4.14 -10.57 3.61
C VAL A 195 5.38 -10.90 4.45
N ALA A 196 5.31 -10.71 5.78
CA ALA A 196 6.39 -11.08 6.68
C ALA A 196 6.74 -12.57 6.62
N ASP A 197 5.73 -13.44 6.51
CA ASP A 197 5.96 -14.88 6.40
C ASP A 197 6.64 -15.27 5.07
N ILE A 198 6.31 -14.58 3.97
CA ILE A 198 6.99 -14.75 2.68
C ILE A 198 8.46 -14.31 2.80
N GLU A 199 8.72 -13.15 3.38
CA GLU A 199 10.08 -12.66 3.60
C GLU A 199 10.90 -13.64 4.44
N LYS A 200 10.32 -14.23 5.50
CA LYS A 200 10.99 -15.26 6.32
C LYS A 200 11.30 -16.52 5.52
N LYS A 201 10.35 -17.00 4.70
CA LYS A 201 10.56 -18.17 3.81
C LYS A 201 11.72 -17.93 2.83
N LEU A 202 11.85 -16.70 2.33
CA LEU A 202 12.91 -16.29 1.40
C LEU A 202 14.23 -15.89 2.09
N GLY A 203 14.26 -15.85 3.43
CA GLY A 203 15.43 -15.41 4.17
C GLY A 203 15.75 -13.92 4.00
N ILE A 204 14.72 -13.08 3.79
CA ILE A 204 14.84 -11.63 3.61
C ILE A 204 14.08 -10.76 4.61
N TYR A 205 13.73 -11.33 5.76
CA TYR A 205 12.92 -10.65 6.77
C TYR A 205 13.71 -9.69 7.68
N GLU A 206 14.95 -10.03 8.02
CA GLU A 206 15.71 -9.30 9.03
C GLU A 206 16.24 -7.98 8.47
N LEU A 207 15.71 -6.83 8.93
CA LEU A 207 16.10 -5.52 8.43
C LEU A 207 17.63 -5.27 8.46
N ALA A 208 18.31 -5.81 9.48
CA ALA A 208 19.76 -5.65 9.66
C ALA A 208 20.57 -6.15 8.45
N GLN A 209 20.09 -7.15 7.71
CA GLN A 209 20.81 -7.73 6.57
C GLN A 209 20.99 -6.75 5.39
N PHE A 210 20.17 -5.69 5.33
CA PHE A 210 20.24 -4.65 4.30
C PHE A 210 21.15 -3.49 4.70
N THR A 211 21.78 -3.54 5.88
CA THR A 211 22.76 -2.55 6.31
C THR A 211 24.07 -2.78 5.56
N PRO A 212 24.58 -1.79 4.79
CA PRO A 212 25.82 -1.96 4.06
C PRO A 212 27.03 -1.90 5.00
N ASP A 213 27.90 -2.90 4.93
CA ASP A 213 29.19 -2.91 5.63
C ASP A 213 30.23 -2.09 4.85
N ILE A 214 30.15 -0.76 4.97
CA ILE A 214 31.14 0.16 4.40
C ILE A 214 32.08 0.60 5.52
N VAL A 215 33.32 0.08 5.50
CA VAL A 215 34.45 0.53 6.34
C VAL A 215 35.32 1.50 5.57
#